data_AF-A0A973X832-F1
#
_entry.id   AF-A0A973X832-F1
#
_cell.length_a   1.000
_cell.length_b   1.000
_cell.length_c   1.000
_cell.angle_alpha   90.00
_cell.angle_beta   90.00
_cell.angle_gamma   90.00
#
_symmetry.space_group_name_H-M   'P 1'
#
loop_
_entity.id
_entity.type
_entity.pdbx_description
1 polymer ?
#
loop_
_entity_poly.entity_id
_entity_poly.type
_entity_poly.pdbx_seq_one_letter_code
_entity_poly.pdbx_strand_id
1 'polypeptide(L)' 'GKLTIKGNTKDVEIPVALAQTNGVTTATGQFAIKRLVFKIGEGEWTDTSMVADDVQVKFKLAVSGMGKL' A
#
# COMPACT_ATOMS: atom_id res chain seq x y z
N GLY A 1 1.03 8.78 6.15
CA GLY A 1 2.07 9.18 5.17
C GLY A 1 1.43 9.51 3.84
N LYS A 2 2.19 10.04 2.88
CA LYS A 2 1.69 10.40 1.54
C LYS A 2 1.94 9.27 0.55
N LEU A 3 0.87 8.75 -0.07
CA LEU A 3 0.93 7.81 -1.17
C LEU A 3 0.66 8.55 -2.47
N THR A 4 1.58 8.43 -3.44
CA THR A 4 1.42 9.02 -4.77
C THR A 4 1.32 7.91 -5.81
N ILE A 5 0.24 7.89 -6.58
CA ILE A 5 0.05 6.97 -7.70
C ILE A 5 -0.47 7.76 -8.90
N LYS A 6 0.15 7.56 -10.08
CA LYS A 6 -0.13 8.33 -11.31
C LYS A 6 -0.19 9.85 -11.09
N GLY A 7 0.73 10.39 -10.28
CA GLY A 7 0.76 11.83 -9.96
C GLY A 7 -0.36 12.33 -9.04
N ASN A 8 -1.26 11.47 -8.58
CA ASN A 8 -2.27 11.81 -7.57
C ASN A 8 -1.75 11.41 -6.19
N THR A 9 -1.69 12.37 -5.27
CA THR A 9 -1.22 12.15 -3.89
C THR A 9 -2.39 12.12 -2.91
N LYS A 10 -2.39 11.14 -2.00
CA LYS A 10 -3.34 11.03 -0.89
C LYS A 10 -2.61 10.69 0.40
N ASP A 11 -3.13 11.20 1.51
CA ASP A 11 -2.68 10.78 2.82
C ASP A 11 -3.30 9.41 3.16
N VAL A 12 -2.46 8.50 3.64
CA VAL A 12 -2.83 7.14 4.02
C VAL A 12 -2.20 6.78 5.36
N GLU A 13 -2.94 6.04 6.18
CA GLU A 13 -2.44 5.41 7.39
C GLU A 13 -2.24 3.92 7.13
N ILE A 14 -1.06 3.40 7.44
CA ILE A 14 -0.69 2.02 7.14
C ILE A 14 -0.20 1.38 8.44
N PRO A 15 -0.90 0.38 8.98
CA PRO A 15 -0.38 -0.40 10.09
C PRO A 15 0.79 -1.26 9.59
N VAL A 16 1.94 -1.15 10.27
CA VAL A 16 3.16 -1.88 9.91
C VAL A 16 3.59 -2.74 11.11
N ALA A 17 3.80 -4.03 10.86
CA ALA A 17 4.45 -4.94 11.80
C ALA A 17 5.93 -5.11 11.40
N LEU A 18 6.82 -5.05 12.37
CA LEU A 18 8.26 -5.25 12.19
C LEU A 18 8.70 -6.51 12.93
N ALA A 19 9.48 -7.35 12.27
CA ALA A 19 10.12 -8.52 12.87
C ALA A 19 11.57 -8.58 12.42
N GLN A 20 12.52 -8.78 13.34
CA GLN A 20 13.94 -8.82 13.00
C GLN A 20 14.56 -10.18 13.33
N THR A 21 15.25 -10.75 12.34
CA THR A 21 15.96 -12.02 12.43
C THR A 21 17.32 -11.89 11.75
N ASN A 22 18.40 -12.29 12.43
CA ASN A 22 19.77 -12.27 11.89
C ASN A 22 20.19 -10.93 11.26
N GLY A 23 19.79 -9.81 11.88
CA GLY A 23 20.11 -8.46 11.39
C GLY A 23 19.29 -7.99 10.18
N VAL A 24 18.31 -8.76 9.74
CA VAL A 24 17.34 -8.37 8.70
C VAL A 24 16.00 -8.08 9.36
N THR A 25 15.48 -6.88 9.15
CA THR A 25 14.14 -6.50 9.60
C THR A 25 13.15 -6.70 8.46
N THR A 26 12.11 -7.48 8.72
CA THR A 26 10.97 -7.65 7.82
C THR A 26 9.84 -6.74 8.26
N ALA A 27 9.40 -5.84 7.38
CA ALA A 27 8.21 -5.03 7.55
C ALA A 27 7.04 -5.64 6.78
N THR A 28 5.93 -5.94 7.46
CA THR A 28 4.70 -6.47 6.87
C THR A 28 3.52 -5.59 7.18
N GLY A 29 2.52 -5.61 6.29
CA GLY A 29 1.27 -4.93 6.53
C GLY A 29 0.35 -5.01 5.34
N GLN A 30 -0.86 -4.47 5.54
CA GLN A 30 -1.86 -4.35 4.50
C GLN A 30 -2.73 -3.13 4.77
N PHE A 31 -3.21 -2.51 3.71
CA PHE A 31 -4.13 -1.38 3.78
C PHE A 31 -5.02 -1.35 2.54
N ALA A 32 -6.16 -0.68 2.63
CA ALA A 32 -7.07 -0.50 1.50
C ALA A 32 -6.89 0.89 0.89
N ILE A 33 -7.03 0.98 -0.43
CA ILE A 33 -7.15 2.24 -1.16
C ILE A 33 -8.39 2.20 -2.04
N LYS A 34 -8.86 3.39 -2.44
CA LYS A 34 -9.83 3.55 -3.51
C LYS A 34 -9.08 3.76 -4.82
N ARG A 35 -9.22 2.88 -5.80
CA ARG A 35 -8.44 2.96 -7.06
C ARG A 35 -8.82 4.20 -7.89
N LEU A 36 -10.09 4.62 -7.82
CA LEU A 36 -10.60 5.70 -8.65
C LEU A 36 -10.05 7.07 -8.25
N VAL A 37 -9.75 7.30 -6.96
CA VAL A 37 -9.16 8.58 -6.51
C VAL A 37 -7.72 8.79 -7.00
N PHE A 38 -7.08 7.72 -7.48
CA PHE A 38 -5.77 7.75 -8.13
C PHE A 38 -5.87 7.65 -9.67
N LYS A 39 -7.09 7.71 -10.23
CA LYS A 39 -7.38 7.52 -11.66
C LYS A 39 -6.89 6.17 -12.19
N ILE A 40 -7.06 5.11 -11.41
CA ILE A 40 -6.73 3.73 -11.80
C ILE A 40 -8.01 3.04 -12.29
N GLY A 41 -8.04 2.66 -13.57
CA GLY A 41 -9.24 2.18 -14.26
C GLY A 41 -10.13 3.34 -14.67
N GLU A 42 -9.91 3.85 -15.88
CA GLU A 42 -10.61 4.99 -16.47
C GLU A 42 -11.58 4.52 -17.57
N GLY A 43 -12.49 5.40 -18.01
CA GLY A 43 -13.51 5.06 -19.00
C GLY A 43 -14.53 4.06 -18.44
N GLU A 44 -14.85 3.02 -19.21
CA GLU A 44 -15.81 1.99 -18.79
C GLU A 44 -15.42 1.29 -17.47
N TRP A 45 -14.13 1.27 -17.14
CA TRP A 45 -13.61 0.68 -15.91
C TRP A 45 -13.88 1.52 -14.65
N THR A 46 -14.57 2.66 -14.74
CA THR A 46 -15.03 3.38 -13.54
C THR A 46 -16.25 2.72 -12.88
N ASP A 47 -16.93 1.79 -13.58
CA ASP A 47 -18.08 1.09 -13.05
C ASP A 47 -17.69 0.16 -11.88
N THR A 48 -18.08 0.55 -10.67
CA THR A 48 -17.78 -0.19 -9.43
C THR A 48 -18.60 -1.46 -9.26
N SER A 49 -19.65 -1.65 -10.06
CA SER A 49 -20.39 -2.91 -10.11
C SER A 49 -19.63 -4.00 -10.87
N MET A 50 -18.78 -3.61 -11.82
CA MET A 50 -17.91 -4.51 -12.58
C MET A 50 -16.57 -4.74 -11.87
N VAL A 51 -15.95 -3.67 -11.38
CA VAL A 51 -14.67 -3.74 -10.63
C VAL A 51 -14.75 -2.87 -9.39
N ALA A 52 -14.70 -3.48 -8.21
CA ALA A 52 -14.75 -2.76 -6.94
C ALA A 52 -13.72 -1.61 -6.88
N ASP A 53 -14.10 -0.51 -6.23
CA ASP A 53 -13.18 0.62 -6.01
C ASP A 53 -12.15 0.30 -4.93
N ASP A 54 -12.52 -0.51 -3.94
CA ASP A 54 -11.61 -0.94 -2.87
C ASP A 54 -10.57 -1.92 -3.38
N VAL A 55 -9.30 -1.55 -3.22
CA VAL A 55 -8.14 -2.37 -3.55
C VAL A 55 -7.33 -2.59 -2.28
N GLN A 56 -7.17 -3.86 -1.91
CA GLN A 56 -6.31 -4.24 -0.80
C GLN A 56 -4.85 -4.34 -1.28
N VAL A 57 -3.99 -3.50 -0.72
CA VAL A 57 -2.55 -3.54 -0.94
C VAL A 57 -1.92 -4.32 0.21
N LYS A 58 -1.10 -5.32 -0.12
CA LYS A 58 -0.33 -6.12 0.85
C LYS A 58 1.15 -5.97 0.56
N PHE A 59 1.96 -5.81 1.59
CA PHE A 59 3.40 -5.71 1.43
C PHE A 59 4.15 -6.58 2.44
N LYS A 60 5.33 -7.01 2.01
CA LYS A 60 6.35 -7.65 2.83
C LYS A 60 7.70 -7.17 2.30
N LEU A 61 8.39 -6.36 3.08
CA LEU A 61 9.66 -5.73 2.71
C LEU A 61 10.75 -6.25 3.63
N ALA A 62 11.87 -6.70 3.08
CA ALA A 62 13.07 -7.02 3.84
C ALA A 62 14.00 -5.79 3.81
N VAL A 63 14.44 -5.35 4.98
CA VAL A 63 15.30 -4.18 5.17
C VAL A 63 16.54 -4.64 5.94
N SER A 64 17.72 -4.40 5.35
CA SER A 64 19.01 -4.62 6.00
C SER A 64 19.58 -3.30 6.55
N GLY A 65 20.48 -3.39 7.51
CA GLY A 65 21.16 -2.21 8.07
C GLY A 65 20.33 -1.39 9.08
N MET A 66 19.19 -1.90 9.53
CA MET A 66 18.45 -1.32 10.66
C MET A 66 19.12 -1.69 11.99
N GLY A 67 19.03 -0.78 12.97
CA GLY A 67 19.38 -1.08 14.37
C GLY A 67 18.52 -2.21 14.95
N LYS A 68 18.94 -2.74 16.10
CA LYS A 68 18.16 -3.75 16.81
C LYS A 68 16.79 -3.17 17.22
N LEU A 69 15.71 -3.91 16.95
CA LEU A 69 14.36 -3.54 17.39
C LEU A 69 14.23 -3.55 18.91
#